data_AF-A0A087U7H4-F1
#
_entry.id   AF-A0A087U7H4-F1
#
_cell.length_a   1.000
_cell.length_b   1.000
_cell.length_c   1.000
_cell.angle_alpha   90.00
_cell.angle_beta   90.00
_cell.angle_gamma   90.00
#
_symmetry.space_group_name_H-M   'P 1'
#
loop_
_entity.id
_entity.type
_entity.pdbx_description
1 polymer ?
#
loop_
_entity_poly.entity_id
_entity_poly.type
_entity_poly.pdbx_seq_one_letter_code
_entity_poly.pdbx_strand_id
1 'polypeptide(L)'
;MTALREELHDMGKEDFIQMTTICPSTMNTGLVQKPKTRFPSFFPILDVDEVSSIIVNAVLRNKILVVIPTKAHIIYKIANLFPPQAPLLLQRFLEYTIDPNVK
;
A
#
# COMPACT_ATOMS: atom_id res chain seq x y z
N MET A 1 -12.28 -4.09 1.93
CA MET A 1 -12.78 -2.86 1.28
C MET A 1 -13.96 -3.12 0.32
N THR A 2 -14.38 -4.38 0.13
CA THR A 2 -15.64 -4.70 -0.56
C THR A 2 -16.84 -4.46 0.35
N ALA A 3 -16.76 -4.88 1.61
CA ALA A 3 -17.84 -4.74 2.59
C ALA A 3 -18.39 -3.31 2.72
N LEU A 4 -17.53 -2.32 3.00
CA LEU A 4 -17.98 -0.92 3.17
C LEU A 4 -18.57 -0.34 1.86
N ARG A 5 -18.12 -0.82 0.71
CA ARG A 5 -18.67 -0.41 -0.59
C ARG A 5 -20.04 -1.05 -0.85
N GLU A 6 -20.23 -2.31 -0.46
CA GLU A 6 -21.54 -2.98 -0.50
C GLU A 6 -22.53 -2.30 0.44
N GLU A 7 -22.12 -1.92 1.65
CA GLU A 7 -22.97 -1.15 2.58
C GLU A 7 -23.42 0.20 1.97
N LEU A 8 -22.53 0.89 1.27
CA LEU A 8 -22.86 2.14 0.57
C LEU A 8 -23.83 1.94 -0.60
N HIS A 9 -23.71 0.80 -1.29
CA HIS A 9 -24.60 0.37 -2.36
C HIS A 9 -26.01 0.10 -1.84
N ASP A 10 -26.12 -0.65 -0.73
CA ASP A 10 -27.40 -0.94 -0.07
C ASP A 10 -28.13 0.33 0.40
N MET A 11 -27.36 1.37 0.77
CA MET A 11 -27.90 2.69 1.14
C MET A 11 -28.26 3.58 -0.05
N GLY A 12 -27.93 3.19 -1.30
CA GLY A 12 -28.14 4.00 -2.51
C GLY A 12 -27.29 5.27 -2.54
N LYS A 13 -26.14 5.29 -1.85
CA LYS A 13 -25.29 6.49 -1.68
C LYS A 13 -23.98 6.46 -2.46
N GLU A 14 -23.81 5.51 -3.37
CA GLU A 14 -22.56 5.35 -4.14
C GLU A 14 -22.18 6.59 -4.96
N ASP A 15 -23.17 7.31 -5.50
CA ASP A 15 -22.93 8.51 -6.30
C ASP A 15 -22.58 9.75 -5.46
N PHE A 16 -22.91 9.73 -4.17
CA PHE A 16 -22.72 10.87 -3.25
C PHE A 16 -21.44 10.76 -2.43
N ILE A 17 -21.01 9.55 -2.10
CA ILE A 17 -19.85 9.31 -1.23
C ILE A 17 -18.77 8.59 -2.03
N GLN A 18 -17.73 9.33 -2.36
CA GLN A 18 -16.59 8.78 -3.08
C GLN A 18 -15.52 8.28 -2.11
N MET A 19 -15.06 7.06 -2.34
CA MET A 19 -14.05 6.42 -1.50
C MET A 19 -12.73 6.26 -2.25
N THR A 20 -11.66 6.74 -1.64
CA THR A 20 -10.28 6.60 -2.14
C THR A 20 -9.48 5.78 -1.13
N THR A 21 -9.05 4.58 -1.52
CA THR A 21 -8.16 3.76 -0.66
C THR A 21 -6.71 3.93 -1.07
N ILE A 22 -5.88 4.20 -0.08
CA ILE A 22 -4.45 4.40 -0.25
C ILE A 22 -3.73 3.24 0.43
N CYS A 23 -2.86 2.56 -0.30
CA CYS A 23 -2.01 1.50 0.20
C CYS A 23 -0.55 1.89 -0.01
N PRO A 24 0.05 2.66 0.91
CA PRO A 24 1.46 2.98 0.84
C PRO A 24 2.30 1.81 1.36
N SER A 25 3.50 1.64 0.80
CA SER A 25 4.55 0.80 1.38
C SER A 25 5.21 1.53 2.57
N THR A 26 6.30 0.96 3.09
CA THR A 26 7.13 1.60 4.11
C THR A 26 7.54 3.01 3.69
N MET A 27 7.22 3.96 4.54
CA MET A 27 7.51 5.39 4.40
C MET A 27 8.23 5.87 5.67
N ASN A 28 9.07 6.90 5.53
CA ASN A 28 9.84 7.43 6.64
C ASN A 28 9.02 8.40 7.50
N THR A 29 8.01 7.90 8.20
CA THR A 29 7.16 8.71 9.11
C THR A 29 7.75 8.90 10.50
N GLY A 30 8.97 8.42 10.76
CA GLY A 30 9.57 8.37 12.10
C GLY A 30 8.96 7.32 13.04
N LEU A 31 7.85 6.66 12.64
CA LEU A 31 7.22 5.58 13.40
C LEU A 31 8.02 4.26 13.33
N VAL A 32 8.82 4.09 12.28
CA VAL A 32 9.65 2.90 12.06
C VAL A 32 11.12 3.34 12.08
N GLN A 33 11.84 3.01 13.16
CA GLN A 33 13.19 3.54 13.41
C GLN A 33 14.23 3.11 12.35
N LYS A 34 14.07 1.93 11.73
CA LYS A 34 14.97 1.42 10.67
C LYS A 34 14.24 0.49 9.69
N PRO A 35 13.51 1.01 8.69
CA PRO A 35 12.97 0.14 7.64
C PRO A 35 14.14 -0.41 6.81
N LYS A 36 14.42 -1.70 6.94
CA LYS A 36 15.39 -2.39 6.09
C LYS A 36 14.64 -2.91 4.87
N THR A 37 15.07 -2.50 3.68
CA THR A 37 14.64 -3.13 2.44
C THR A 37 15.88 -3.67 1.73
N ARG A 38 15.91 -4.98 1.47
CA ARG A 38 17.05 -5.64 0.82
C ARG A 38 17.26 -5.15 -0.62
N PHE A 39 16.19 -4.64 -1.24
CA PHE A 39 16.18 -4.14 -2.61
C PHE A 39 15.60 -2.71 -2.68
N PRO A 40 16.40 -1.68 -2.41
CA PRO A 40 15.95 -0.29 -2.44
C PRO A 40 15.44 0.16 -3.82
N SER A 41 15.89 -0.49 -4.90
CA SER A 41 15.42 -0.21 -6.27
C SER A 41 13.99 -0.69 -6.55
N PHE A 42 13.50 -1.71 -5.82
CA PHE A 42 12.15 -2.26 -5.97
C PHE A 42 11.20 -1.79 -4.86
N PHE A 43 11.73 -1.63 -3.64
CA PHE A 43 11.01 -1.14 -2.46
C PHE A 43 11.75 0.05 -1.86
N PRO A 44 11.71 1.22 -2.52
CA PRO A 44 12.28 2.44 -1.97
C PRO A 44 11.55 2.81 -0.67
N ILE A 45 12.26 3.46 0.23
CA ILE A 45 11.65 4.13 1.37
C ILE A 45 11.04 5.41 0.81
N LEU A 46 9.72 5.54 0.92
CA LEU A 46 8.99 6.69 0.37
C LEU A 46 9.13 7.88 1.32
N ASP A 47 9.29 9.06 0.71
CA ASP A 47 9.24 10.33 1.43
C ASP A 47 7.78 10.73 1.71
N VAL A 48 7.54 11.27 2.90
CA VAL A 48 6.19 11.59 3.38
C VAL A 48 5.58 12.75 2.59
N ASP A 49 6.40 13.73 2.21
CA ASP A 49 5.98 14.91 1.46
C ASP A 49 5.55 14.57 0.03
N GLU A 50 6.26 13.65 -0.62
CA GLU A 50 5.90 13.15 -1.94
C GLU A 50 4.62 12.31 -1.88
N VAL A 51 4.52 11.39 -0.90
CA VAL A 51 3.36 10.51 -0.73
C VAL A 51 2.10 11.30 -0.40
N SER A 52 2.18 12.28 0.50
CA SER A 52 1.04 13.12 0.87
C SER A 52 0.53 13.91 -0.34
N SER A 53 1.43 14.44 -1.16
CA SER A 53 1.09 15.12 -2.42
C SER A 53 0.37 14.18 -3.39
N ILE A 54 0.84 12.93 -3.53
CA ILE A 54 0.18 11.90 -4.37
C ILE A 54 -1.21 11.56 -3.83
N ILE A 55 -1.36 11.44 -2.51
CA ILE A 55 -2.63 11.13 -1.84
C ILE A 55 -3.66 12.24 -2.10
N VAL A 56 -3.30 13.50 -1.86
CA VAL A 56 -4.20 14.64 -2.09
C VAL A 56 -4.64 14.68 -3.55
N ASN A 57 -3.69 14.51 -4.48
CA ASN A 57 -4.01 14.44 -5.90
C ASN A 57 -4.90 13.24 -6.27
N ALA A 58 -4.75 12.11 -5.59
CA ALA A 58 -5.59 10.93 -5.82
C ALA A 58 -7.04 11.16 -5.38
N VAL A 59 -7.22 11.79 -4.22
CA VAL A 59 -8.53 12.17 -3.69
C VAL A 59 -9.19 13.19 -4.63
N LEU A 60 -8.47 14.23 -5.06
CA LEU A 60 -8.99 15.22 -6.01
C LEU A 60 -9.37 14.64 -7.37
N ARG A 61 -8.75 13.52 -7.76
CA ARG A 61 -9.03 12.81 -9.02
C ARG A 61 -9.99 11.64 -8.85
N ASN A 62 -10.59 11.48 -7.68
CA ASN A 62 -11.60 10.45 -7.42
C ASN A 62 -11.09 9.02 -7.72
N LYS A 63 -9.82 8.75 -7.40
CA LYS A 63 -9.22 7.42 -7.64
C LYS A 63 -9.68 6.43 -6.57
N ILE A 64 -10.28 5.32 -6.99
CA ILE A 64 -10.80 4.30 -6.05
C ILE A 64 -9.68 3.61 -5.25
N LEU A 65 -8.56 3.29 -5.91
CA LEU A 65 -7.43 2.58 -5.30
C LEU A 65 -6.11 3.17 -5.78
N VAL A 66 -5.24 3.53 -4.84
CA VAL A 66 -3.88 4.01 -5.10
C VAL A 66 -2.90 3.19 -4.28
N VAL A 67 -1.99 2.50 -4.95
CA VAL A 67 -0.92 1.71 -4.34
C VAL A 67 0.41 2.36 -4.63
N ILE A 68 1.21 2.62 -3.61
CA ILE A 68 2.46 3.37 -3.70
C ILE A 68 3.57 2.51 -3.06
N PRO A 69 4.69 2.21 -3.74
CA PRO A 69 5.02 2.54 -5.13
C PRO A 69 4.30 1.63 -6.13
N THR A 70 3.98 2.17 -7.32
CA THR A 70 3.27 1.44 -8.39
C THR A 70 3.95 0.13 -8.80
N LYS A 71 5.28 0.05 -8.70
CA LYS A 71 6.05 -1.17 -9.00
C LYS A 71 5.76 -2.30 -8.00
N ALA A 72 5.59 -1.97 -6.72
CA ALA A 72 5.23 -2.95 -5.68
C ALA A 72 3.84 -3.54 -5.94
N HIS A 73 2.91 -2.75 -6.47
CA HIS A 73 1.58 -3.24 -6.88
C HIS A 73 1.65 -4.33 -7.95
N ILE A 74 2.50 -4.14 -8.96
CA ILE A 74 2.68 -5.11 -10.05
C ILE A 74 3.26 -6.42 -9.49
N ILE A 75 4.30 -6.32 -8.65
CA ILE A 75 4.90 -7.48 -7.99
C ILE A 75 3.88 -8.21 -7.13
N TYR A 76 3.09 -7.48 -6.33
CA TYR A 76 2.05 -8.05 -5.48
C TYR A 76 0.95 -8.75 -6.31
N LYS A 77 0.51 -8.15 -7.41
CA LYS A 77 -0.45 -8.77 -8.33
C LYS A 77 0.10 -10.05 -8.95
N ILE A 78 1.37 -10.05 -9.36
CA ILE A 78 2.02 -11.25 -9.89
C ILE A 78 2.14 -12.31 -8.80
N ALA A 79 2.54 -11.93 -7.58
CA ALA A 79 2.67 -12.85 -6.45
C ALA A 79 1.33 -13.48 -6.03
N ASN A 80 0.22 -12.74 -6.16
CA ASN A 80 -1.13 -13.26 -5.91
C ASN A 80 -1.64 -14.25 -6.97
N LEU A 81 -0.99 -14.36 -8.13
CA LEU A 81 -1.28 -15.41 -9.11
C LEU A 81 -0.74 -16.77 -8.63
N PHE A 82 0.25 -16.76 -7.73
CA PHE A 82 0.84 -17.95 -7.15
C PHE A 82 0.09 -18.40 -5.89
N PRO A 83 0.22 -19.67 -5.48
CA PRO A 83 -0.35 -20.16 -4.22
C PRO A 83 0.11 -19.32 -3.02
N PRO A 84 -0.70 -19.20 -1.96
CA PRO A 84 -0.49 -18.26 -0.85
C PRO A 84 0.84 -18.44 -0.09
N GLN A 85 1.51 -19.58 -0.28
CA GLN A 85 2.83 -19.85 0.27
C GLN A 85 3.95 -19.05 -0.43
N ALA A 86 3.82 -18.80 -1.73
CA ALA A 86 4.80 -18.07 -2.53
C ALA A 86 5.00 -16.61 -2.10
N PRO A 87 3.95 -15.77 -1.92
CA PRO A 87 4.14 -14.40 -1.43
C PRO A 87 4.75 -14.37 -0.03
N LEU A 88 4.46 -15.37 0.82
CA LEU A 88 5.00 -15.45 2.17
C LEU A 88 6.50 -15.79 2.17
N LEU A 89 6.92 -16.72 1.31
CA LEU A 89 8.34 -17.02 1.05
C LEU A 89 9.07 -15.83 0.44
N LEU A 90 8.41 -15.13 -0.49
CA LEU A 90 8.96 -13.96 -1.18
C LEU A 90 9.12 -12.77 -0.22
N GLN A 91 8.16 -12.54 0.68
CA GLN A 91 8.27 -11.53 1.74
C GLN A 91 9.43 -11.82 2.69
N ARG A 92 9.62 -13.10 3.07
CA ARG A 92 10.78 -13.53 3.88
C ARG A 92 12.10 -13.31 3.13
N PHE A 93 12.14 -13.64 1.83
CA PHE A 93 13.32 -13.44 0.99
C PHE A 93 13.69 -11.96 0.78
N LEU A 94 12.68 -11.10 0.69
CA LEU A 94 12.82 -9.65 0.56
C LEU A 94 13.24 -8.97 1.88
N GLU A 95 13.22 -9.68 3.01
CA GLU A 95 13.45 -9.16 4.36
C GLU A 95 12.66 -7.87 4.63
N TYR A 96 11.44 -7.79 4.07
CA TYR A 96 10.51 -6.69 4.33
C TYR A 96 9.86 -6.92 5.69
N THR A 97 10.65 -6.82 6.74
CA THR A 97 10.25 -6.97 8.14
C THR A 97 10.61 -5.72 8.91
N ILE A 98 9.69 -5.31 9.77
CA ILE A 98 9.94 -4.26 10.75
C ILE A 98 10.61 -4.97 11.92
N ASP A 99 11.87 -4.65 12.23
CA ASP A 99 12.54 -5.15 13.43
C ASP A 99 11.81 -4.58 14.66
N PRO A 100 11.10 -5.39 15.46
CA PRO A 100 10.33 -4.88 16.60
C PRO A 100 11.21 -4.48 17.79
N ASN A 101 12.52 -4.77 17.74
CA ASN A 101 13.46 -4.63 18.87
C ASN A 101 14.48 -3.49 18.71
N VAL A 102 14.21 -2.50 17.86
CA VAL A 102 15.04 -1.29 17.83
C VAL A 102 14.57 -0.37 18.95
N LYS A 103 15.28 -0.41 20.09
CA LYS A 103 15.26 0.65 21.11
C LYS A 103 15.80 1.94 20.50
#